data_AF-A0A2V6FW52-F1
#
_entry.id   AF-A0A2V6FW52-F1
#
_cell.length_a   1.000
_cell.length_b   1.000
_cell.length_c   1.000
_cell.angle_alpha   90.00
_cell.angle_beta   90.00
_cell.angle_gamma   90.00
#
_symmetry.space_group_name_H-M   'P 1'
#
loop_
_entity.id
_entity.type
_entity.pdbx_description
1 polymer ?
#
loop_
_entity_poly.entity_id
_entity_poly.type
_entity_poly.pdbx_seq_one_letter_code
_entity_poly.pdbx_strand_id
1 'polypeptide(L)'
;MRSKSFAERIADVLIEDGLLLPNQLEEAVSIQKTEGGRLLKILTDRQFVTEQDMAFSMGRCLNTPPINLTRLRVPDEVMSLVPREMAKANKLVPIARLNG
;
A
#
# COMPACT_ATOMS: atom_id res chain seq x y z
N MET A 1 -6.32 -23.19 -11.73
CA MET A 1 -5.30 -22.12 -11.77
C MET A 1 -5.35 -21.39 -10.44
N ARG A 2 -4.22 -21.16 -9.77
CA ARG A 2 -4.17 -20.38 -8.52
C ARG A 2 -4.39 -18.89 -8.87
N SER A 3 -5.25 -18.21 -8.13
CA SER A 3 -5.39 -16.75 -8.28
C SER A 3 -4.15 -16.04 -7.76
N LYS A 4 -3.73 -14.97 -8.45
CA LYS A 4 -2.65 -14.11 -7.97
C LYS A 4 -3.03 -13.53 -6.60
N SER A 5 -2.07 -13.55 -5.68
CA SER A 5 -2.14 -12.84 -4.42
C SER A 5 -2.21 -11.33 -4.65
N PHE A 6 -2.63 -10.60 -3.62
CA PHE A 6 -2.67 -9.14 -3.68
C PHE A 6 -1.27 -8.52 -3.92
N ALA A 7 -0.23 -9.12 -3.34
CA ALA A 7 1.15 -8.67 -3.55
C ALA A 7 1.62 -8.86 -5.00
N GLU A 8 1.29 -9.98 -5.64
CA GLU A 8 1.62 -10.23 -7.05
C GLU A 8 0.89 -9.25 -7.97
N ARG A 9 -0.38 -8.95 -7.69
CA ARG A 9 -1.14 -7.94 -8.45
C ARG A 9 -0.53 -6.54 -8.35
N ILE A 10 -0.03 -6.15 -7.19
CA ILE A 10 0.65 -4.86 -7.02
C ILE A 10 1.97 -4.83 -7.79
N ALA A 11 2.74 -5.93 -7.77
CA ALA A 11 3.98 -6.03 -8.54
C ALA A 11 3.72 -5.94 -10.05
N ASP A 12 2.66 -6.58 -10.56
CA ASP A 12 2.24 -6.44 -11.96
C ASP A 12 1.94 -4.97 -12.30
N VAL A 13 1.16 -4.29 -11.47
CA VAL A 13 0.80 -2.88 -11.65
C VAL A 13 2.03 -1.97 -11.65
N LEU A 14 3.02 -2.23 -10.77
CA LEU A 14 4.28 -1.48 -10.74
C LEU A 14 5.09 -1.67 -12.03
N ILE A 15 5.07 -2.87 -12.63
CA ILE A 15 5.72 -3.14 -13.92
C ILE A 15 4.97 -2.45 -15.06
N GLU A 16 3.63 -2.54 -15.07
CA GLU A 16 2.79 -1.87 -16.07
C GLU A 16 3.02 -0.35 -16.10
N ASP A 17 3.22 0.26 -14.94
CA ASP A 17 3.50 1.69 -14.79
C ASP A 17 4.97 2.07 -15.02
N GLY A 18 5.84 1.09 -15.30
CA GLY A 18 7.28 1.31 -15.51
C GLY A 18 8.06 1.68 -14.24
N LEU A 19 7.47 1.48 -13.07
CA LEU A 19 8.05 1.79 -11.76
C LEU A 19 8.94 0.65 -11.24
N LEU A 20 8.69 -0.58 -11.69
CA LEU A 20 9.46 -1.77 -11.35
C LEU A 20 9.89 -2.50 -12.63
N LEU A 21 11.14 -2.92 -12.70
CA LEU A 21 11.62 -3.73 -13.81
C LEU A 21 11.36 -5.23 -13.56
N PRO A 22 11.09 -6.04 -14.60
CA PRO A 22 10.86 -7.48 -14.42
C PRO A 22 12.00 -8.21 -13.71
N ASN A 23 13.26 -7.85 -13.99
CA ASN A 23 14.43 -8.45 -13.35
C ASN A 23 14.55 -8.09 -11.85
N GLN A 24 14.09 -6.90 -11.45
CA GLN A 24 14.03 -6.50 -10.04
C GLN A 24 12.97 -7.31 -9.28
N LEU A 25 11.84 -7.62 -9.93
CA LEU A 25 10.83 -8.50 -9.37
C LEU A 25 11.38 -9.93 -9.21
N GLU A 26 12.09 -10.45 -10.20
CA GLU A 26 12.73 -11.77 -10.12
C GLU A 26 13.74 -11.84 -8.97
N GLU A 27 14.58 -10.82 -8.80
CA GLU A 27 15.50 -10.72 -7.67
C GLU A 27 14.75 -10.72 -6.33
N ALA A 28 13.71 -9.91 -6.20
CA ALA A 28 12.92 -9.83 -4.97
C ALA A 28 12.21 -11.15 -4.62
N VAL A 29 11.71 -11.87 -5.62
CA VAL A 29 11.11 -13.21 -5.44
C VAL A 29 12.18 -14.24 -5.04
N SER A 30 13.39 -14.14 -5.60
CA SER A 30 14.52 -15.00 -5.21
C SER A 30 14.85 -14.80 -3.73
N ILE A 31 15.02 -13.55 -3.30
CA ILE A 31 15.26 -13.18 -1.89
C ILE A 31 14.13 -13.71 -1.00
N GLN A 32 12.87 -13.54 -1.42
CA GLN A 32 11.73 -14.02 -0.65
C GLN A 32 11.76 -15.54 -0.44
N LYS A 33 12.25 -16.31 -1.43
CA LYS A 33 12.35 -17.76 -1.34
C LYS A 33 13.51 -18.20 -0.45
N THR A 34 14.63 -17.48 -0.47
CA THR A 34 15.83 -17.84 0.29
C THR A 34 15.78 -17.36 1.74
N GLU A 35 15.31 -16.13 1.96
CA GLU A 35 15.32 -15.44 3.25
C GLU A 35 13.93 -15.37 3.89
N GLY A 36 12.87 -15.65 3.13
CA GLY A 36 11.50 -15.48 3.58
C GLY A 36 11.02 -14.02 3.50
N GLY A 37 9.92 -13.72 4.19
CA GLY A 37 9.38 -12.36 4.30
C GLY A 37 8.32 -11.99 3.26
N ARG A 38 7.97 -10.70 3.23
CA ARG A 38 6.89 -10.15 2.40
C ARG A 38 7.48 -9.50 1.15
N LEU A 39 7.08 -9.97 -0.03
CA LEU A 39 7.54 -9.47 -1.33
C LEU A 39 7.56 -7.94 -1.42
N LEU A 40 6.43 -7.28 -1.10
CA LEU A 40 6.33 -5.82 -1.19
C LEU A 40 7.32 -5.09 -0.27
N LYS A 41 7.62 -5.66 0.90
CA LYS A 41 8.62 -5.10 1.81
C LYS A 41 10.03 -5.27 1.27
N ILE A 42 10.32 -6.39 0.61
CA ILE A 42 11.61 -6.61 -0.06
C ILE A 42 11.80 -5.56 -1.17
N LEU A 43 10.76 -5.31 -1.98
CA LEU A 43 10.80 -4.31 -3.05
C LEU A 43 11.13 -2.90 -2.51
N THR A 44 10.53 -2.50 -1.39
CA THR A 44 10.82 -1.19 -0.76
C THR A 44 12.18 -1.17 -0.05
N ASP A 45 12.54 -2.24 0.68
CA ASP A 45 13.80 -2.30 1.43
C ASP A 45 15.03 -2.33 0.50
N ARG A 46 14.89 -2.93 -0.68
CA ARG A 46 15.88 -2.89 -1.76
C ARG A 46 15.85 -1.61 -2.59
N GLN A 47 14.96 -0.67 -2.27
CA GLN A 47 14.78 0.60 -2.98
C GLN A 47 14.45 0.42 -4.47
N PHE A 48 13.85 -0.72 -4.86
CA PHE A 48 13.38 -0.93 -6.24
C PHE A 48 12.17 -0.05 -6.54
N VAL A 49 11.38 0.24 -5.51
CA VAL A 49 10.22 1.14 -5.57
C VAL A 49 10.14 1.96 -4.30
N THR A 50 9.58 3.16 -4.38
CA THR A 50 9.38 4.00 -3.19
C THR A 50 8.10 3.63 -2.43
N GLU A 51 7.95 4.08 -1.18
CA GLU A 51 6.68 3.93 -0.46
C GLU A 51 5.52 4.64 -1.16
N GLN A 52 5.82 5.75 -1.85
CA GLN A 52 4.82 6.50 -2.61
C GLN A 52 4.33 5.69 -3.81
N ASP A 53 5.24 5.11 -4.61
CA ASP A 53 4.90 4.24 -5.74
C ASP A 53 4.02 3.07 -5.28
N MET A 54 4.42 2.43 -4.18
CA MET A 54 3.65 1.35 -3.57
C MET A 54 2.23 1.79 -3.20
N ALA A 55 2.06 2.95 -2.55
CA ALA A 55 0.76 3.49 -2.19
C ALA A 55 -0.14 3.76 -3.41
N PHE A 56 0.42 4.32 -4.48
CA PHE A 56 -0.32 4.54 -5.73
C PHE A 56 -0.73 3.23 -6.40
N SER A 57 0.17 2.26 -6.53
CA SER A 57 -0.14 0.96 -7.15
C SER A 57 -1.15 0.15 -6.34
N MET A 58 -1.08 0.20 -5.00
CA MET A 58 -2.11 -0.37 -4.11
C MET A 58 -3.47 0.28 -4.36
N GLY A 59 -3.51 1.60 -4.49
CA GLY A 59 -4.73 2.35 -4.78
C GLY A 59 -5.37 1.94 -6.11
N ARG A 60 -4.57 1.76 -7.17
CA ARG A 60 -5.04 1.23 -8.45
C ARG A 60 -5.64 -0.17 -8.31
N CYS A 61 -4.97 -1.07 -7.58
CA CYS A 61 -5.46 -2.43 -7.34
C CYS A 61 -6.80 -2.49 -6.57
N LEU A 62 -7.04 -1.51 -5.69
CA LEU A 62 -8.24 -1.38 -4.85
C LEU A 62 -9.27 -0.41 -5.41
N ASN A 63 -9.00 0.19 -6.58
CA ASN A 63 -9.82 1.24 -7.18
C ASN A 63 -10.13 2.40 -6.19
N THR A 64 -9.13 2.80 -5.41
CA THR A 64 -9.24 3.86 -4.40
C THR A 64 -7.97 4.72 -4.42
N PRO A 65 -8.05 6.04 -4.58
CA PRO A 65 -6.85 6.88 -4.64
C PRO A 65 -6.15 6.98 -3.27
N PRO A 66 -4.81 7.05 -3.22
CA PRO A 66 -4.09 7.36 -1.99
C PRO A 66 -4.35 8.81 -1.56
N ILE A 67 -4.27 9.08 -0.26
CA ILE A 67 -4.55 10.38 0.33
C ILE A 67 -3.31 10.86 1.10
N ASN A 68 -2.93 12.13 0.91
CA ASN A 68 -1.86 12.75 1.67
C ASN A 68 -2.41 13.39 2.97
N LEU A 69 -2.23 12.69 4.09
CA LEU A 69 -2.71 13.13 5.41
C LEU A 69 -2.07 14.44 5.89
N THR A 70 -0.84 14.78 5.46
CA THR A 70 -0.17 16.03 5.89
C THR A 70 -0.85 17.29 5.37
N ARG A 71 -1.66 17.15 4.31
CA ARG A 71 -2.38 18.26 3.68
C ARG A 71 -3.83 18.37 4.14
N LEU A 72 -4.28 17.49 5.02
CA LEU A 72 -5.65 17.46 5.51
C LEU A 72 -5.75 18.14 6.87
N ARG A 73 -6.79 18.95 7.04
CA ARG A 73 -7.29 19.36 8.36
C ARG A 73 -8.61 18.64 8.59
N VAL A 74 -8.62 17.74 9.57
CA VAL A 74 -9.81 16.97 9.94
C VAL A 74 -10.45 17.62 11.18
N PRO A 75 -11.73 18.00 11.14
CA PRO A 75 -12.42 18.55 12.31
C PRO A 75 -12.45 17.55 13.48
N ASP A 76 -12.38 18.06 14.72
CA ASP A 76 -12.40 17.22 15.92
C ASP A 76 -13.67 16.36 16.02
N GLU A 77 -14.82 16.88 15.56
CA GLU A 77 -16.07 16.11 15.49
C GLU A 77 -15.94 14.85 14.63
N VAL A 78 -15.19 14.91 13.51
CA VAL A 78 -14.93 13.76 12.65
C VAL A 78 -13.92 12.83 13.30
N MET A 79 -12.86 13.37 13.92
CA MET A 79 -11.87 12.58 14.65
C MET A 79 -12.51 11.78 15.80
N SER A 80 -13.55 12.33 16.43
CA SER A 80 -14.28 11.70 17.53
C SER A 80 -15.22 10.57 17.11
N LEU A 81 -15.49 10.40 15.80
CA LEU A 81 -16.38 9.35 15.29
C LEU A 81 -15.82 7.94 15.50
N VAL A 82 -14.49 7.81 15.58
CA VAL A 82 -13.82 6.53 15.83
C VAL A 82 -13.00 6.63 17.11
N PRO A 83 -13.24 5.77 18.11
CA PRO A 83 -12.43 5.73 19.33
C PRO A 83 -10.94 5.55 19.03
N ARG A 84 -10.09 6.31 19.73
CA ARG A 84 -8.63 6.34 19.51
C ARG A 84 -7.98 4.96 19.54
N GLU A 85 -8.40 4.11 20.47
CA GLU A 85 -7.83 2.76 20.62
C GLU A 85 -8.23 1.86 19.45
N MET A 86 -9.45 1.99 18.91
CA MET A 86 -9.84 1.29 17.69
C MET A 86 -9.05 1.77 16.47
N ALA A 87 -8.87 3.09 16.33
CA ALA A 87 -8.10 3.68 15.25
C ALA A 87 -6.65 3.16 15.24
N LYS A 88 -5.99 3.12 16.40
CA LYS A 88 -4.63 2.57 16.54
C LYS A 88 -4.56 1.08 16.26
N ALA A 89 -5.44 0.28 16.86
CA ALA A 89 -5.42 -1.16 16.73
C ALA A 89 -5.63 -1.61 15.27
N ASN A 90 -6.48 -0.89 14.53
CA ASN A 90 -6.81 -1.19 13.13
C ASN A 90 -6.02 -0.36 12.12
N LYS A 91 -5.07 0.48 12.56
CA LYS A 91 -4.23 1.34 11.71
C LYS A 91 -5.05 2.18 10.72
N LEU A 92 -6.07 2.85 11.22
CA LEU A 92 -6.95 3.72 10.43
C LEU A 92 -7.15 5.08 11.11
N VAL A 93 -7.65 6.05 10.36
CA VAL A 93 -8.00 7.38 10.87
C VAL A 93 -9.25 7.88 10.15
N PRO A 94 -10.30 8.35 10.87
CA PRO A 94 -11.44 9.01 10.22
C PRO A 94 -10.99 10.36 9.65
N ILE A 95 -11.31 10.62 8.38
CA ILE A 95 -10.89 11.86 7.70
C ILE A 95 -12.05 12.72 7.22
N ALA A 96 -13.24 12.13 7.06
CA ALA A 96 -14.46 12.81 6.63
C ALA A 96 -15.69 12.00 7.04
N ARG A 97 -16.84 12.67 7.16
CA ARG A 97 -18.16 12.04 7.19
C ARG A 97 -18.88 12.39 5.89
N LEU A 98 -19.19 11.38 5.08
CA LEU A 98 -20.00 11.55 3.87
C LEU A 98 -21.46 11.31 4.25
N ASN A 99 -22.34 12.25 3.93
CA ASN A 99 -23.77 12.27 4.24
C ASN A 99 -24.08 12.50 5.73
N GLY A 100 -23.97 13.75 6.17
CA GLY A 100 -24.65 14.26 7.36
C GLY A 100 -26.08 14.69 7.04
#